data_AF-A0A2H0WDV6-F1
#
_entry.id   AF-A0A2H0WDV6-F1
#
_cell.length_a   1.000
_cell.length_b   1.000
_cell.length_c   1.000
_cell.angle_alpha   90.00
_cell.angle_beta   90.00
_cell.angle_gamma   90.00
#
_symmetry.space_group_name_H-M   'P 1'
#
loop_
_entity.id
_entity.type
_entity.pdbx_description
1 polymer ?
#
loop_
_entity_poly.entity_id
_entity_poly.type
_entity_poly.pdbx_seq_one_letter_code
_entity_poly.pdbx_strand_id
1 'polypeptide(L)'
;MKNTLLFFVAIVSLSQAANLVRLAQAPALMIGFWRLLGAGLIMFGLKWLNSRRQNQSFLEYPPRETWRWTFLSGSLFFVHLWTFFVAAQTTSIATCMILFASNPIFTAIGSWIFLKDRFEKRHGVAFALAFTG
;
A
#
# COMPACT_ATOMS: atom_id res chain seq x y z
N MET A 1 17.59 -5.24 -15.31
CA MET A 1 16.41 -5.56 -16.15
C MET A 1 15.33 -6.37 -15.42
N LYS A 2 15.65 -7.37 -14.57
CA LYS A 2 14.63 -8.16 -13.83
C LYS A 2 13.66 -7.30 -13.01
N ASN A 3 14.11 -6.19 -12.44
CA ASN A 3 13.26 -5.34 -11.58
C ASN A 3 12.31 -4.43 -12.38
N THR A 4 12.62 -4.08 -13.63
CA THR A 4 11.78 -3.20 -14.45
C THR A 4 10.44 -3.86 -14.79
N LEU A 5 10.45 -5.17 -15.01
CA LEU A 5 9.25 -5.95 -15.33
C LEU A 5 8.30 -6.02 -14.12
N LEU A 6 8.84 -6.12 -12.91
CA LEU A 6 8.06 -6.04 -11.68
C LEU A 6 7.39 -4.67 -11.51
N PHE A 7 8.10 -3.58 -11.79
CA PHE A 7 7.51 -2.23 -11.75
C PHE A 7 6.39 -2.07 -12.77
N PHE A 8 6.58 -2.57 -13.99
CA PHE A 8 5.55 -2.49 -15.03
C PHE A 8 4.27 -3.23 -14.61
N VAL A 9 4.39 -4.46 -14.11
CA VAL A 9 3.24 -5.25 -13.62
C VAL A 9 2.56 -4.54 -12.45
N ALA A 10 3.33 -3.96 -11.52
CA ALA A 10 2.80 -3.22 -10.39
C ALA A 10 1.99 -2.01 -10.84
N ILE A 11 2.52 -1.20 -11.77
CA ILE A 11 1.86 0.00 -12.30
C ILE A 11 0.55 -0.36 -13.00
N VAL A 12 0.56 -1.37 -13.86
CA VAL A 12 -0.65 -1.83 -14.58
C VAL A 12 -1.71 -2.29 -13.57
N SER A 13 -1.30 -3.12 -12.60
CA SER A 13 -2.21 -3.65 -11.57
C SER A 13 -2.81 -2.55 -10.69
N LEU A 14 -2.01 -1.54 -10.32
CA LEU A 14 -2.45 -0.38 -9.53
C LEU A 14 -3.47 0.47 -10.30
N SER A 15 -3.27 0.68 -11.60
CA SER A 15 -4.18 1.48 -12.44
C SER A 15 -5.58 0.86 -12.53
N GLN A 16 -5.68 -0.48 -12.62
CA GLN A 16 -6.96 -1.16 -12.71
C GLN A 16 -7.72 -1.27 -11.39
N ALA A 17 -7.04 -1.07 -10.25
CA ALA A 17 -7.62 -1.29 -8.93
C ALA A 17 -8.89 -0.44 -8.70
N ALA A 18 -8.86 0.85 -9.03
CA ALA A 18 -10.00 1.75 -8.82
C ALA A 18 -11.20 1.40 -9.71
N ASN A 19 -10.95 1.01 -10.96
CA ASN A 19 -11.99 0.61 -11.90
C ASN A 19 -12.69 -0.68 -11.45
N LEU A 20 -11.92 -1.69 -11.03
CA LEU A 20 -12.44 -2.96 -10.53
C LEU A 20 -13.26 -2.78 -9.25
N VAL A 21 -12.82 -1.90 -8.34
CA VAL A 21 -13.56 -1.57 -7.10
C VAL A 21 -14.93 -0.95 -7.43
N ARG A 22 -14.99 -0.05 -8.42
CA ARG A 22 -16.27 0.56 -8.83
C ARG A 22 -17.21 -0.43 -9.53
N LEU A 23 -16.65 -1.36 -10.33
CA LEU A 23 -17.41 -2.41 -10.99
C LEU A 23 -18.00 -3.43 -10.01
N ALA A 24 -17.37 -3.64 -8.86
CA ALA A 24 -17.74 -4.70 -7.91
C ALA A 24 -19.12 -4.51 -7.24
N GLN A 25 -19.78 -3.34 -7.37
CA GLN A 25 -21.10 -3.01 -6.79
C GLN A 25 -21.31 -3.49 -5.34
N ALA A 26 -20.23 -3.64 -4.56
CA ALA A 26 -20.24 -4.19 -3.22
C ALA A 26 -19.85 -3.10 -2.20
N PRO A 27 -20.29 -3.21 -0.93
CA PRO A 27 -19.89 -2.27 0.11
C PRO A 27 -18.36 -2.15 0.20
N ALA A 28 -17.86 -0.94 0.42
CA ALA A 28 -16.42 -0.62 0.55
C ALA A 28 -15.67 -1.62 1.43
N LEU A 29 -16.27 -1.90 2.59
CA LEU A 29 -15.76 -2.81 3.60
C LEU A 29 -15.57 -4.23 3.10
N MET A 30 -16.52 -4.74 2.32
CA MET A 30 -16.48 -6.10 1.79
C MET A 30 -15.34 -6.25 0.77
N ILE A 31 -15.15 -5.25 -0.08
CA ILE A 31 -14.05 -5.22 -1.06
C ILE A 31 -12.71 -5.16 -0.34
N GLY A 32 -12.58 -4.29 0.67
CA GLY A 32 -11.37 -4.19 1.49
C GLY A 32 -11.04 -5.49 2.21
N PHE A 33 -12.04 -6.11 2.84
CA PHE A 33 -11.89 -7.39 3.54
C PHE A 33 -11.35 -8.48 2.62
N TRP A 34 -11.99 -8.71 1.47
CA TRP A 34 -11.56 -9.75 0.53
C TRP A 34 -10.18 -9.50 -0.07
N ARG A 35 -9.83 -8.25 -0.37
CA ARG A 35 -8.48 -7.90 -0.86
C ARG A 35 -7.40 -8.19 0.17
N LEU A 36 -7.63 -7.80 1.43
CA LEU A 36 -6.65 -7.99 2.51
C LEU A 36 -6.53 -9.45 2.92
N LEU A 37 -7.65 -10.18 2.96
CA LEU A 37 -7.65 -11.61 3.23
C LEU A 37 -6.90 -12.38 2.14
N GLY A 38 -7.15 -12.07 0.87
CA GLY A 38 -6.44 -12.66 -0.26
C GLY A 38 -4.93 -12.38 -0.21
N ALA A 39 -4.55 -11.12 0.02
CA ALA A 39 -3.14 -10.74 0.17
C ALA A 39 -2.47 -11.45 1.36
N GLY A 40 -3.16 -11.55 2.49
CA GLY A 40 -2.69 -12.24 3.69
C GLY A 40 -2.47 -13.73 3.45
N LEU A 41 -3.41 -14.41 2.79
CA LEU A 41 -3.29 -15.83 2.44
C LEU A 41 -2.14 -16.08 1.46
N ILE A 42 -1.96 -15.22 0.45
CA ILE A 42 -0.85 -15.33 -0.50
C ILE A 42 0.49 -15.16 0.23
N MET A 43 0.64 -14.13 1.06
CA MET A 43 1.88 -13.92 1.82
C MET A 43 2.15 -15.05 2.81
N PHE A 44 1.10 -15.56 3.47
CA PHE A 44 1.20 -16.72 4.35
C PHE A 44 1.65 -17.97 3.60
N GLY A 45 1.04 -18.26 2.44
CA GLY A 45 1.40 -19.39 1.59
C GLY A 45 2.83 -19.30 1.05
N LEU A 46 3.27 -18.11 0.65
CA LEU A 46 4.66 -17.88 0.21
C LEU A 46 5.66 -18.09 1.35
N LYS A 47 5.36 -17.57 2.55
CA LYS A 47 6.20 -17.80 3.74
C LYS A 47 6.28 -19.29 4.07
N TRP A 48 5.15 -20.00 4.01
CA TRP A 48 5.11 -21.45 4.22
C TRP A 48 6.02 -22.16 3.22
N LEU A 49 5.84 -21.91 1.92
CA LEU A 49 6.61 -22.59 0.87
C LEU A 49 8.12 -22.33 1.01
N ASN A 50 8.51 -21.11 1.35
CA ASN A 50 9.93 -20.78 1.60
C ASN A 50 10.47 -21.47 2.86
N SER A 51 9.72 -21.49 3.96
CA SER A 51 10.11 -22.16 5.21
C SER A 51 10.30 -23.67 5.01
N ARG A 52 9.43 -24.32 4.23
CA ARG A 52 9.59 -25.74 3.81
C ARG A 52 10.86 -25.95 2.98
N ARG A 53 11.19 -25.03 2.08
CA ARG A 53 12.39 -25.12 1.23
C ARG A 53 13.70 -24.89 1.98
N GLN A 54 13.71 -23.99 2.96
CA GLN A 54 14.90 -23.61 3.72
C GLN A 54 15.07 -24.41 5.03
N ASN A 55 14.17 -25.37 5.31
CA ASN A 55 14.15 -26.16 6.55
C ASN A 55 14.17 -25.29 7.82
N GLN A 56 13.67 -24.06 7.72
CA GLN A 56 13.57 -23.11 8.84
C GLN A 56 12.23 -23.27 9.53
N SER A 57 12.19 -23.01 10.84
CA SER A 57 10.96 -23.04 11.62
C SER A 57 9.96 -22.01 11.05
N PHE A 58 8.78 -22.51 10.67
CA PHE A 58 7.69 -21.67 10.15
C PHE A 58 7.21 -20.63 11.19
N LEU A 59 7.36 -20.98 12.47
CA LEU A 59 6.86 -20.28 13.65
C LEU A 59 7.97 -19.54 14.41
N GLU A 60 8.84 -18.82 13.70
CA GLU A 60 9.58 -17.73 14.34
C GLU A 60 8.61 -16.59 14.63
N TYR A 61 8.21 -16.48 15.89
CA TYR A 61 7.40 -15.36 16.36
C TYR A 61 8.29 -14.10 16.42
N PRO A 62 7.80 -12.97 15.89
CA PRO A 62 8.54 -11.73 16.01
C PRO A 62 8.64 -11.32 17.49
N PRO A 63 9.70 -10.60 17.89
CA PRO A 63 9.86 -10.08 19.24
C PRO A 63 8.61 -9.33 19.73
N ARG A 64 8.28 -9.41 21.02
CA ARG A 64 7.06 -8.78 21.59
C ARG A 64 6.95 -7.29 21.29
N GLU A 65 8.06 -6.57 21.18
CA GLU A 65 8.06 -5.15 20.79
C GLU A 65 7.52 -4.93 19.37
N THR A 66 7.75 -5.87 18.46
CA THR A 66 7.27 -5.81 17.07
C THR A 66 5.75 -5.86 17.02
N TRP A 67 5.10 -6.56 17.96
CA TRP A 67 3.63 -6.66 17.98
C TRP A 67 2.95 -5.30 18.11
N ARG A 68 3.54 -4.38 18.89
CA ARG A 68 3.03 -3.01 19.04
C ARG A 68 3.07 -2.27 17.70
N TRP A 69 4.20 -2.36 16.99
CA TRP A 69 4.37 -1.74 15.68
C TRP A 69 3.50 -2.38 14.59
N THR A 70 3.33 -3.71 14.62
CA THR A 70 2.41 -4.43 13.73
C THR A 70 0.98 -3.99 13.93
N PHE A 71 0.53 -3.89 15.19
CA PHE A 71 -0.85 -3.47 15.48
C PHE A 71 -1.09 -2.01 15.12
N LEU A 72 -0.12 -1.14 15.41
CA LEU A 72 -0.19 0.29 15.09
C LEU A 72 -0.21 0.53 13.58
N SER A 73 0.70 -0.09 12.83
CA SER A 73 0.75 0.00 11.37
C SER A 73 -0.51 -0.58 10.71
N GLY A 74 -0.99 -1.73 11.20
CA GLY A 74 -2.23 -2.35 10.72
C GLY A 74 -3.46 -1.46 10.95
N SER A 75 -3.56 -0.83 12.13
CA SER A 75 -4.66 0.07 12.46
C SER A 75 -4.65 1.35 11.61
N LEU A 76 -3.48 1.97 11.43
CA LEU A 76 -3.32 3.13 10.54
C LEU A 76 -3.64 2.78 9.09
N PHE A 77 -3.19 1.61 8.63
CA PHE A 77 -3.47 1.12 7.29
C PHE A 77 -4.96 0.84 7.06
N PHE A 78 -5.65 0.29 8.07
CA PHE A 78 -7.10 0.11 8.03
C PHE A 78 -7.83 1.44 7.90
N VAL A 79 -7.51 2.43 8.75
CA VAL A 79 -8.11 3.77 8.67
C VAL A 79 -7.83 4.41 7.32
N HIS A 80 -6.61 4.29 6.80
CA HIS A 80 -6.26 4.79 5.47
C HIS A 80 -7.13 4.17 4.37
N LEU A 81 -7.24 2.84 4.32
CA LEU A 81 -8.05 2.13 3.32
C LEU A 81 -9.53 2.46 3.46
N TRP A 82 -10.05 2.53 4.69
CA TRP A 82 -11.42 2.93 4.96
C TRP A 82 -11.71 4.31 4.38
N THR A 83 -10.91 5.31 4.73
CA THR A 83 -11.09 6.68 4.24
C THR A 83 -10.95 6.77 2.73
N PHE A 84 -10.03 6.00 2.13
CA PHE A 84 -9.90 5.91 0.67
C PHE A 84 -11.16 5.34 0.01
N PHE A 85 -11.72 4.24 0.51
CA PHE A 85 -12.92 3.66 -0.08
C PHE A 85 -14.15 4.54 0.13
N VAL A 86 -14.28 5.20 1.29
CA VAL A 86 -15.32 6.19 1.52
C VAL A 86 -15.20 7.33 0.51
N ALA A 87 -14.00 7.91 0.35
CA ALA A 87 -13.76 8.98 -0.62
C ALA A 87 -14.04 8.53 -2.06
N ALA A 88 -13.66 7.30 -2.42
CA ALA A 88 -13.91 6.73 -3.74
C ALA A 88 -15.40 6.49 -4.05
N GLN A 89 -16.25 6.36 -3.03
CA GLN A 89 -17.70 6.19 -3.18
C GLN A 89 -18.46 7.52 -3.09
N THR A 90 -17.98 8.48 -2.30
CA THR A 90 -18.64 9.78 -2.09
C THR A 90 -18.22 10.84 -3.10
N THR A 91 -17.04 10.73 -3.71
CA THR A 91 -16.51 11.70 -4.68
C THR A 91 -16.34 11.11 -6.07
N SER A 92 -16.14 11.98 -7.07
CA SER A 92 -15.71 11.54 -8.41
C SER A 92 -14.35 10.84 -8.33
N ILE A 93 -14.19 9.73 -9.08
CA ILE A 93 -12.91 9.00 -9.16
C ILE A 93 -11.77 9.96 -9.50
N ALA A 94 -12.00 10.92 -10.41
CA ALA A 94 -10.97 11.86 -10.84
C ALA A 94 -10.42 12.67 -9.65
N THR A 95 -11.30 13.25 -8.84
CA THR A 95 -10.92 14.03 -7.66
C THR A 95 -10.26 13.15 -6.59
N CYS A 96 -10.79 11.94 -6.36
CA CYS A 96 -10.19 10.97 -5.44
C CYS A 96 -8.77 10.59 -5.86
N MET A 97 -8.52 10.39 -7.15
CA MET A 97 -7.19 10.03 -7.67
C MET A 97 -6.20 11.20 -7.62
N ILE A 98 -6.64 12.44 -7.87
CA ILE A 98 -5.79 13.63 -7.72
C ILE A 98 -5.34 13.79 -6.26
N LEU A 99 -6.27 13.63 -5.31
CA LEU A 99 -5.93 13.66 -3.89
C LEU A 99 -5.01 12.50 -3.51
N PHE A 100 -5.25 11.30 -4.03
CA PHE A 100 -4.38 10.15 -3.78
C PHE A 100 -2.97 10.32 -4.38
N ALA A 101 -2.85 10.98 -5.54
CA ALA A 101 -1.57 11.28 -6.18
C ALA A 101 -0.72 12.26 -5.36
N SER A 102 -1.32 12.99 -4.41
CA SER A 102 -0.60 13.84 -3.46
C SER A 102 0.06 13.10 -2.28
N ASN A 103 -0.21 11.80 -2.12
CA ASN A 103 0.43 10.96 -1.09
C ASN A 103 1.95 11.10 -0.99
N PRO A 104 2.73 11.19 -2.09
CA PRO A 104 4.19 11.34 -2.02
C PRO A 104 4.64 12.59 -1.26
N ILE A 105 3.85 13.68 -1.28
CA ILE A 105 4.15 14.88 -0.49
C ILE A 105 4.01 14.56 1.00
N PHE A 106 2.90 13.94 1.39
CA PHE A 106 2.65 13.58 2.78
C PHE A 106 3.65 12.55 3.31
N THR A 107 4.02 11.54 2.51
CA THR A 107 5.03 10.55 2.91
C THR A 107 6.40 11.18 3.03
N ALA A 108 6.74 12.14 2.18
CA ALA A 108 8.01 12.84 2.25
C ALA A 108 8.07 13.73 3.51
N ILE A 109 7.01 14.50 3.82
CA ILE A 109 6.89 15.26 5.07
C ILE A 109 7.00 14.32 6.28
N GLY A 110 6.29 13.19 6.25
CA GLY A 110 6.36 12.16 7.28
C GLY A 110 7.78 11.62 7.48
N SER A 111 8.50 11.33 6.40
CA SER A 111 9.89 10.86 6.47
C SER A 111 10.81 11.91 7.10
N TRP A 112 10.64 13.19 6.76
CA TRP A 112 11.41 14.25 7.39
C TRP A 112 11.17 14.34 8.91
N ILE A 113 9.92 14.20 9.36
CA ILE A 113 9.58 14.30 10.78
C ILE A 113 10.03 13.05 11.56
N PHE A 114 9.74 11.85 11.03
CA PHE A 114 9.97 10.59 11.75
C PHE A 114 11.35 9.99 11.53
N LEU A 115 11.87 10.02 10.29
CA LEU A 115 13.18 9.45 9.93
C LEU A 115 14.30 10.49 9.92
N LYS A 116 13.97 11.80 9.97
CA LYS A 116 14.95 12.92 9.87
C LYS A 116 15.80 12.88 8.60
N ASP A 117 15.28 12.27 7.54
CA ASP A 117 15.97 12.20 6.25
C ASP A 117 16.17 13.60 5.65
N ARG A 118 17.35 13.82 5.07
CA ARG A 118 17.67 15.08 4.40
C ARG A 118 17.02 15.12 3.02
N PHE A 119 16.14 16.09 2.81
CA PHE A 119 15.56 16.34 1.50
C PHE A 119 16.63 16.88 0.53
N GLU A 120 17.12 16.01 -0.35
CA GLU A 120 17.90 16.47 -1.50
C GLU A 120 17.00 17.18 -2.53
N LYS A 121 17.52 18.23 -3.17
CA LYS A 121 16.82 19.01 -4.21
C LYS A 121 16.28 18.16 -5.36
N ARG A 122 16.89 17.00 -5.61
CA ARG A 122 16.48 16.05 -6.66
C ARG A 122 15.09 15.43 -6.40
N HIS A 123 14.70 15.24 -5.14
CA HIS A 123 13.37 14.75 -4.78
C HIS A 123 12.29 15.78 -5.07
N GLY A 124 12.57 17.06 -4.85
CA GLY A 124 11.64 18.16 -5.17
C GLY A 124 11.33 18.24 -6.66
N VAL A 125 12.34 18.11 -7.52
CA VAL A 125 12.15 18.08 -8.98
C VAL A 125 11.35 16.84 -9.41
N ALA A 126 11.61 15.68 -8.82
CA ALA A 126 10.86 14.47 -9.10
C ALA A 126 9.38 14.59 -8.70
N PHE A 127 9.07 15.20 -7.55
CA PHE A 127 7.69 15.45 -7.13
C PHE A 127 6.99 16.45 -8.06
N ALA A 128 7.66 17.53 -8.47
CA ALA A 128 7.11 18.49 -9.41
C ALA A 128 6.77 17.84 -10.76
N LEU A 129 7.70 17.03 -11.30
CA LEU A 129 7.48 16.24 -12.52
C LEU A 129 6.32 15.26 -12.38
N ALA A 130 6.21 14.58 -11.23
CA ALA A 130 5.14 13.63 -10.96
C ALA A 130 3.76 14.30 -10.82
N PHE A 131 3.69 15.57 -10.44
CA PHE A 131 2.44 16.33 -10.37
C PHE A 131 1.99 16.89 -11.73
N THR A 132 2.91 17.07 -12.67
CA THR A 132 2.60 17.59 -14.01
C THR A 132 2.10 16.54 -14.99
N GLY A 133 2.32 15.25 -14.72
CA GLY A 133 1.87 14.13 -15.54
C GLY A 133 0.62 13.48 -14.97
#